data_AF-A0A834RSP6-F1
#
_entry.id   AF-A0A834RSP6-F1
#
_cell.length_a   1.000
_cell.length_b   1.000
_cell.length_c   1.000
_cell.angle_alpha   90.00
_cell.angle_beta   90.00
_cell.angle_gamma   90.00
#
_symmetry.space_group_name_H-M   'P 1'
#
loop_
_entity.id
_entity.type
_entity.pdbx_description
1 polymer ?
#
loop_
_entity_poly.entity_id
_entity_poly.type
_entity_poly.pdbx_seq_one_letter_code
_entity_poly.pdbx_strand_id
1 'polypeptide(L)'
;MQGPQGLERTPLVRLPQIIDLCSTIGTTLKRLALDLSPVYVPSSEAICISPHVPQNNIFVHMLALEELIISYDVLDYFRYPPPNLKRLAVTTQSLRDLEVDFCFSMSSLRTFVLMRPPRLKAEHIDTVFKSYKGTSLDVVLVDVNSDHKTPPGTRNWKDDDTVRIWEADVPVSFYGDDDDVVLCDNWIWTHGVKGTLWTQEKRRMASWEEIERRLAGSVYTIVST
;
A
#
# COMPACT_ATOMS: atom_id res chain seq x y z
N MET A 1 -8.14 -35.81 28.17
CA MET A 1 -7.58 -34.44 28.17
C MET A 1 -6.41 -34.41 27.21
N GLN A 2 -6.62 -33.95 25.97
CA GLN A 2 -5.53 -33.67 25.03
C GLN A 2 -5.01 -32.27 25.35
N GLY A 3 -3.71 -32.15 25.64
CA GLY A 3 -3.05 -30.87 25.85
C GLY A 3 -3.04 -30.03 24.57
N PRO A 4 -2.76 -28.71 24.67
CA PRO A 4 -2.73 -27.86 23.50
C PRO A 4 -1.63 -28.36 22.56
N GLN A 5 -2.01 -28.67 21.32
CA GLN A 5 -1.07 -28.91 20.23
C GLN A 5 -0.12 -27.71 20.16
N GLY A 6 1.18 -27.97 20.18
CA GLY A 6 2.21 -26.95 20.28
C GLY A 6 2.05 -25.90 19.19
N LEU A 7 1.98 -24.63 19.60
CA LEU A 7 2.18 -23.49 18.71
C LEU A 7 3.51 -23.71 17.98
N GLU A 8 3.46 -24.03 16.69
CA GLU A 8 4.62 -23.97 15.81
C GLU A 8 5.18 -22.55 15.90
N ARG A 9 6.36 -22.40 16.50
CA ARG A 9 7.01 -21.10 16.60
C ARG A 9 7.47 -20.70 15.21
N THR A 10 6.90 -19.63 14.66
CA THR A 10 7.40 -19.02 13.43
C THR A 10 8.90 -18.70 13.60
N PRO A 11 9.77 -19.19 12.70
CA PRO A 11 11.19 -18.91 12.79
C PRO A 11 11.42 -17.40 12.63
N LEU A 12 12.10 -16.82 13.62
CA LEU A 12 12.40 -15.39 13.65
C LEU A 12 13.71 -15.13 12.90
N VAL A 13 13.70 -14.17 11.98
CA VAL A 13 14.91 -13.70 11.28
C VAL A 13 15.42 -12.43 11.96
N ARG A 14 16.75 -12.31 12.13
CA ARG A 14 17.36 -11.12 12.73
C ARG A 14 17.52 -10.01 11.71
N LEU A 15 17.15 -8.79 12.07
CA LEU A 15 17.26 -7.61 11.18
C LEU A 15 18.67 -7.42 10.58
N PRO A 16 19.80 -7.57 11.32
CA PRO A 16 21.13 -7.50 10.72
C PRO A 16 21.38 -8.49 9.58
N GLN A 17 20.79 -9.69 9.62
CA GLN A 17 20.94 -10.69 8.55
C GLN A 17 20.18 -10.26 7.29
N ILE A 18 19.02 -9.61 7.47
CA ILE A 18 18.25 -9.04 6.37
C ILE A 18 19.04 -7.90 5.72
N ILE A 19 19.64 -7.02 6.54
CA ILE A 19 20.47 -5.91 6.06
C ILE A 19 21.70 -6.43 5.29
N ASP A 20 22.41 -7.42 5.82
CA ASP A 20 23.59 -8.00 5.18
C ASP A 20 23.25 -8.67 3.84
N LEU A 21 22.17 -9.46 3.82
CA LEU A 21 21.66 -10.07 2.59
C LEU A 21 21.31 -9.01 1.55
N CYS A 22 20.52 -7.99 1.93
CA CYS A 22 20.11 -6.91 1.04
C CYS A 22 21.30 -6.08 0.56
N SER A 23 22.31 -5.86 1.39
CA SER A 23 23.54 -5.16 1.01
C SER A 23 24.37 -5.97 0.00
N THR A 24 24.35 -7.30 0.12
CA THR A 24 25.09 -8.20 -0.75
C THR A 24 24.45 -8.32 -2.14
N ILE A 25 23.12 -8.45 -2.23
CA ILE A 25 22.44 -8.74 -3.51
C ILE A 25 21.65 -7.55 -4.07
N GLY A 26 21.41 -6.51 -3.27
CA GLY A 26 20.43 -5.45 -3.55
C GLY A 26 20.69 -4.66 -4.83
N THR A 27 21.95 -4.50 -5.23
CA THR A 27 22.32 -3.81 -6.47
C THR A 27 21.86 -4.54 -7.74
N THR A 28 21.54 -5.83 -7.64
CA THR A 28 21.09 -6.67 -8.76
C THR A 28 19.58 -6.90 -8.79
N LEU A 29 18.88 -6.59 -7.70
CA LEU A 29 17.45 -6.86 -7.56
C LEU A 29 16.63 -5.91 -8.41
N LYS A 30 15.71 -6.46 -9.21
CA LYS A 30 14.69 -5.70 -9.95
C LYS A 30 13.34 -5.66 -9.24
N ARG A 31 13.07 -6.67 -8.42
CA ARG A 31 11.82 -6.85 -7.68
C ARG A 31 12.15 -7.34 -6.28
N LEU A 32 11.53 -6.76 -5.27
CA LEU A 32 11.70 -7.16 -3.87
C LEU A 32 10.34 -7.17 -3.18
N ALA A 33 10.06 -8.27 -2.47
CA ALA A 33 8.96 -8.38 -1.53
C ALA A 33 9.59 -8.57 -0.15
N LEU A 34 9.30 -7.69 0.79
CA LEU A 34 9.93 -7.68 2.11
C LEU A 34 8.89 -7.50 3.20
N ASP A 35 8.71 -8.55 4.00
CA ASP A 35 7.91 -8.53 5.22
C ASP A 35 8.88 -8.64 6.41
N LEU A 36 8.76 -7.72 7.37
CA LEU A 36 9.54 -7.74 8.60
C LEU A 36 8.74 -8.23 9.80
N SER A 37 7.58 -8.87 9.58
CA SER A 37 6.81 -9.52 10.63
C SER A 37 6.86 -11.04 10.51
N PRO A 38 7.28 -11.80 11.54
CA PRO A 38 7.82 -11.36 12.83
C PRO A 38 9.35 -11.26 12.81
N VAL A 39 9.93 -10.07 12.62
CA VAL A 39 11.35 -9.84 12.86
C VAL A 39 11.59 -9.70 14.35
N TYR A 40 12.53 -10.49 14.84
CA TYR A 40 12.97 -10.43 16.21
C TYR A 40 14.18 -9.52 16.34
N VAL A 41 14.01 -8.44 17.09
CA VAL A 41 15.10 -7.56 17.51
C VAL A 41 15.19 -7.63 19.04
N PRO A 42 16.19 -8.31 19.62
CA PRO A 42 16.45 -8.26 21.06
C PRO A 42 16.56 -6.81 21.54
N SER A 43 16.15 -6.51 22.78
CA SER A 43 16.21 -5.13 23.32
C SER A 43 17.62 -4.51 23.24
N SER A 44 18.66 -5.31 23.40
CA SER A 44 20.05 -4.87 23.22
C SER A 44 20.38 -4.46 21.78
N GLU A 45 19.88 -5.21 20.79
CA GLU A 45 20.04 -4.87 19.36
C GLU A 45 19.16 -3.69 18.97
N ALA A 46 17.95 -3.57 19.51
CA ALA A 46 17.07 -2.43 19.26
C ALA A 46 17.70 -1.12 19.73
N ILE A 47 18.35 -1.11 20.90
CA ILE A 47 19.09 0.04 21.43
C ILE A 47 20.26 0.42 20.53
N CYS A 48 20.97 -0.57 19.96
CA CYS A 48 22.08 -0.31 19.05
C CYS A 48 21.63 0.12 17.65
N ILE A 49 20.50 -0.39 17.15
CA ILE A 49 20.03 -0.15 15.78
C ILE A 49 19.23 1.15 15.70
N SER A 50 18.36 1.42 16.67
CA SER A 50 17.47 2.60 16.71
C SER A 50 18.13 3.93 16.33
N PRO A 51 19.31 4.31 16.88
CA PRO A 51 19.96 5.57 16.50
C PRO A 51 20.55 5.58 15.08
N HIS A 52 20.74 4.40 14.47
CA HIS A 52 21.35 4.23 13.14
C HIS A 52 20.36 3.79 12.05
N VAL A 53 19.08 3.59 12.39
CA VAL A 53 18.00 3.24 11.45
C VAL A 53 18.03 4.11 10.18
N PRO A 54 18.14 5.46 10.26
CA PRO A 54 18.22 6.29 9.06
C PRO A 54 19.49 6.07 8.22
N GLN A 55 20.59 5.67 8.85
CA GLN A 55 21.90 5.49 8.20
C GLN A 55 22.06 4.09 7.59
N ASN A 56 21.27 3.12 8.04
CA ASN A 56 21.31 1.72 7.57
C ASN A 56 20.22 1.41 6.53
N ASN A 57 19.82 2.40 5.75
CA ASN A 57 18.79 2.21 4.74
C ASN A 57 19.29 1.31 3.60
N ILE A 58 18.71 0.12 3.46
CA ILE A 58 19.09 -0.85 2.43
C ILE A 58 18.70 -0.42 1.00
N PHE A 59 17.68 0.42 0.84
CA PHE A 59 17.09 0.76 -0.45
C PHE A 59 17.91 1.77 -1.25
N VAL A 60 18.71 2.61 -0.60
CA VAL A 60 19.47 3.68 -1.27
C VAL A 60 20.46 3.15 -2.31
N HIS A 61 20.93 1.91 -2.15
CA HIS A 61 21.87 1.26 -3.07
C HIS A 61 21.18 0.36 -4.12
N MET A 62 19.87 0.16 -4.03
CA MET A 62 19.12 -0.72 -4.94
C MET A 62 18.71 0.02 -6.23
N LEU A 63 19.68 0.47 -7.01
CA LEU A 63 19.46 1.32 -8.19
C LEU A 63 18.69 0.62 -9.33
N ALA A 64 18.74 -0.72 -9.38
CA ALA A 64 18.03 -1.53 -10.37
C ALA A 64 16.60 -1.91 -9.95
N LEU A 65 16.20 -1.58 -8.72
CA LEU A 65 14.92 -2.00 -8.16
C LEU A 65 13.78 -1.18 -8.76
N GLU A 66 12.87 -1.87 -9.46
CA GLU A 66 11.73 -1.26 -10.13
C GLU A 66 10.41 -1.54 -9.41
N GLU A 67 10.33 -2.65 -8.67
CA GLU A 67 9.13 -3.08 -7.96
C GLU A 67 9.43 -3.45 -6.51
N LEU A 68 8.64 -2.88 -5.60
CA LEU A 68 8.77 -3.10 -4.16
C LEU A 68 7.39 -3.41 -3.57
N ILE A 69 7.30 -4.49 -2.81
CA ILE A 69 6.14 -4.85 -1.99
C ILE A 69 6.63 -4.93 -0.55
N ILE A 70 6.04 -4.14 0.34
CA ILE A 70 6.45 -4.06 1.75
C ILE A 70 5.26 -4.12 2.69
N SER A 71 5.46 -4.73 3.86
CA SER A 71 4.58 -4.58 5.01
C SER A 71 4.75 -3.20 5.66
N TYR A 72 3.79 -2.79 6.47
CA TYR A 72 3.78 -1.48 7.15
C TYR A 72 5.01 -1.24 8.04
N ASP A 73 5.55 -2.29 8.67
CA ASP A 73 6.65 -2.24 9.63
C ASP A 73 8.02 -2.01 8.98
N VAL A 74 8.15 -2.22 7.66
CA VAL A 74 9.37 -1.90 6.91
C VAL A 74 9.75 -0.42 7.05
N LEU A 75 8.75 0.46 7.12
CA LEU A 75 8.95 1.90 7.23
C LEU A 75 9.52 2.32 8.58
N ASP A 76 9.41 1.48 9.61
CA ASP A 76 10.02 1.72 10.92
C ASP A 76 11.55 1.59 10.86
N TYR A 77 12.07 0.83 9.89
CA TYR A 77 13.50 0.53 9.73
C TYR A 77 14.15 1.19 8.51
N PHE A 78 13.41 1.45 7.43
CA PHE A 78 13.97 1.98 6.18
C PHE A 78 13.17 3.17 5.65
N ARG A 79 13.57 4.38 6.05
CA ARG A 79 12.79 5.62 5.80
C ARG A 79 12.95 6.29 4.43
N TYR A 80 13.92 5.86 3.66
CA TYR A 80 14.24 6.40 2.34
C TYR A 80 13.92 5.35 1.27
N PRO A 81 13.14 5.69 0.24
CA PRO A 81 12.75 4.72 -0.77
C PRO A 81 13.88 4.42 -1.78
N PRO A 82 13.76 3.35 -2.58
CA PRO A 82 14.68 3.07 -3.67
C PRO A 82 14.64 4.18 -4.74
N PRO A 83 15.78 4.65 -5.27
CA PRO A 83 15.83 5.85 -6.12
C PRO A 83 15.06 5.77 -7.45
N ASN A 84 14.94 4.58 -8.05
CA ASN A 84 14.39 4.38 -9.40
C ASN A 84 13.09 3.57 -9.39
N LEU A 85 12.42 3.49 -8.24
CA LEU A 85 11.24 2.65 -8.08
C LEU A 85 10.11 3.12 -9.01
N LYS A 86 9.48 2.17 -9.70
CA LYS A 86 8.35 2.42 -10.61
C LYS A 86 7.03 1.95 -10.02
N ARG A 87 7.06 0.89 -9.21
CA ARG A 87 5.88 0.25 -8.63
C ARG A 87 6.10 -0.03 -7.16
N LEU A 88 5.19 0.46 -6.33
CA LEU A 88 5.22 0.28 -4.88
C LEU A 88 3.89 -0.32 -4.44
N ALA A 89 3.95 -1.34 -3.59
CA ALA A 89 2.81 -1.81 -2.82
C ALA A 89 3.16 -1.77 -1.33
N VAL A 90 2.30 -1.17 -0.51
CA VAL A 90 2.46 -1.14 0.94
C VAL A 90 1.21 -1.70 1.59
N THR A 91 1.35 -2.73 2.42
CA THR A 91 0.21 -3.26 3.17
C THR A 91 -0.04 -2.44 4.44
N THR A 92 -0.50 -1.21 4.21
CA THR A 92 -0.91 -0.27 5.25
C THR A 92 -2.26 0.35 4.90
N GLN A 93 -3.06 0.64 5.91
CA GLN A 93 -4.28 1.45 5.80
C GLN A 93 -4.03 2.93 6.21
N SER A 94 -2.76 3.32 6.39
CA SER A 94 -2.33 4.61 6.91
C SER A 94 -1.76 5.51 5.81
N LEU A 95 -2.14 6.79 5.83
CA LEU A 95 -1.55 7.87 5.02
C LEU A 95 -1.09 9.01 5.94
N ARG A 96 -0.29 8.70 6.97
CA ARG A 96 0.34 9.73 7.81
C ARG A 96 1.62 10.23 7.17
N ASP A 97 2.24 11.22 7.79
CA ASP A 97 3.43 11.91 7.28
C ASP A 97 4.55 10.95 6.85
N LEU A 98 4.84 9.90 7.62
CA LEU A 98 5.87 8.93 7.27
C LEU A 98 5.55 8.18 5.98
N GLU A 99 4.33 7.64 5.85
CA GLU A 99 3.90 6.92 4.66
C GLU A 99 3.83 7.85 3.45
N VAL A 100 3.37 9.09 3.65
CA VAL A 100 3.30 10.13 2.61
C VAL A 100 4.69 10.51 2.12
N ASP A 101 5.63 10.82 3.02
CA ASP A 101 7.00 11.21 2.70
C ASP A 101 7.72 10.09 1.97
N PHE A 102 7.58 8.85 2.43
CA PHE A 102 8.19 7.70 1.77
C PHE A 102 7.59 7.48 0.38
N CYS A 103 6.26 7.39 0.26
CA CYS A 103 5.60 6.97 -0.99
C CYS A 103 5.65 8.06 -2.07
N PHE A 104 5.61 9.35 -1.71
CA PHE A 104 5.46 10.43 -2.68
C PHE A 104 6.74 11.24 -2.95
N SER A 105 7.85 10.92 -2.26
CA SER A 105 9.17 11.48 -2.58
C SER A 105 9.79 10.92 -3.88
N MET A 106 9.28 9.80 -4.39
CA MET A 106 9.75 9.16 -5.63
C MET A 106 9.05 9.74 -6.87
N SER A 107 9.72 10.64 -7.60
CA SER A 107 9.20 11.18 -8.86
C SER A 107 9.09 10.15 -9.98
N SER A 108 9.83 9.04 -9.89
CA SER A 108 9.79 7.90 -10.83
C SER A 108 8.60 6.97 -10.64
N LEU A 109 7.92 7.06 -9.49
CA LEU A 109 6.84 6.15 -9.13
C LEU A 109 5.66 6.32 -10.07
N ARG A 110 5.19 5.21 -10.66
CA ARG A 110 4.10 5.17 -11.64
C ARG A 110 2.85 4.48 -11.11
N THR A 111 3.03 3.54 -10.19
CA THR A 111 1.94 2.81 -9.56
C THR A 111 2.20 2.65 -8.08
N PHE A 112 1.26 3.10 -7.27
CA PHE A 112 1.24 2.92 -5.83
C PHE A 112 0.00 2.13 -5.43
N VAL A 113 0.18 0.98 -4.80
CA VAL A 113 -0.90 0.12 -4.30
C VAL A 113 -0.89 0.17 -2.77
N LEU A 114 -2.03 0.37 -2.15
CA LEU A 114 -2.19 0.29 -0.70
C LEU A 114 -3.57 -0.23 -0.34
N MET A 115 -3.70 -0.76 0.88
CA MET A 115 -5.02 -1.04 1.43
C MET A 115 -5.75 0.29 1.64
N ARG A 116 -7.04 0.29 1.32
CA ARG A 116 -7.89 1.45 1.49
C ARG A 116 -7.95 1.85 2.97
N PRO A 117 -7.70 3.13 3.32
CA PRO A 117 -7.89 3.60 4.68
C PRO A 117 -9.36 3.49 5.11
N PRO A 118 -9.68 2.91 6.30
CA PRO A 118 -11.07 2.67 6.73
C PRO A 118 -11.87 3.96 6.94
N ARG A 119 -11.18 5.09 7.10
CA ARG A 119 -11.78 6.43 7.21
C ARG A 119 -11.23 7.36 6.14
N LEU A 120 -11.16 6.87 4.90
CA LEU A 120 -10.73 7.69 3.76
C LEU A 120 -11.64 8.92 3.64
N LYS A 121 -11.02 10.09 3.53
CA LYS A 121 -11.66 11.40 3.42
C LYS A 121 -11.10 12.13 2.22
N ALA A 122 -11.82 13.16 1.76
CA ALA A 122 -11.35 14.04 0.69
C ALA A 122 -9.96 14.65 0.99
N GLU A 123 -9.68 15.00 2.25
CA GLU A 123 -8.38 15.54 2.67
C GLU A 123 -7.21 14.59 2.40
N HIS A 124 -7.41 13.27 2.57
CA HIS A 124 -6.38 12.28 2.27
C HIS A 124 -6.10 12.22 0.76
N ILE A 125 -7.15 12.31 -0.07
CA ILE A 125 -6.99 12.37 -1.52
C ILE A 125 -6.21 13.63 -1.90
N ASP A 126 -6.59 14.79 -1.37
CA ASP A 126 -5.88 16.04 -1.64
C ASP A 126 -4.41 15.98 -1.21
N THR A 127 -4.08 15.30 -0.12
CA THR A 127 -2.70 15.07 0.31
C THR A 127 -1.90 14.31 -0.74
N VAL A 128 -2.47 13.26 -1.37
CA VAL A 128 -1.79 12.53 -2.46
C VAL A 128 -1.46 13.48 -3.62
N PHE A 129 -2.44 14.26 -4.08
CA PHE A 129 -2.25 15.19 -5.21
C PHE A 129 -1.25 16.31 -4.87
N LYS A 130 -1.25 16.80 -3.64
CA LYS A 130 -0.33 17.86 -3.19
C LYS A 130 1.09 17.32 -3.03
N SER A 131 1.25 16.10 -2.54
CA SER A 131 2.55 15.55 -2.14
C SER A 131 3.32 15.00 -3.34
N TYR A 132 2.65 14.36 -4.30
CA TYR A 132 3.33 13.80 -5.46
C TYR A 132 3.80 14.87 -6.44
N LYS A 133 5.10 14.90 -6.72
CA LYS A 133 5.75 15.87 -7.63
C LYS A 133 6.25 15.24 -8.94
N GLY A 134 5.93 13.98 -9.20
CA GLY A 134 6.27 13.32 -10.46
C GLY A 134 5.29 13.64 -11.59
N THR A 135 5.44 12.95 -12.73
CA THR A 135 4.69 13.25 -13.96
C THR A 135 3.37 12.49 -14.06
N SER A 136 3.31 11.25 -13.55
CA SER A 136 2.12 10.42 -13.68
C SER A 136 2.11 9.28 -12.67
N LEU A 137 1.09 9.22 -11.82
CA LEU A 137 0.93 8.21 -10.79
C LEU A 137 -0.48 7.63 -10.80
N ASP A 138 -0.57 6.31 -10.89
CA ASP A 138 -1.75 5.54 -10.53
C ASP A 138 -1.68 5.15 -9.05
N VAL A 139 -2.60 5.64 -8.23
CA VAL A 139 -2.81 5.15 -6.86
C VAL A 139 -3.96 4.17 -6.88
N VAL A 140 -3.75 2.95 -6.39
CA VAL A 140 -4.73 1.86 -6.36
C VAL A 140 -5.08 1.55 -4.91
N LEU A 141 -6.33 1.82 -4.55
CA LEU A 141 -6.90 1.50 -3.25
C LEU A 141 -7.47 0.08 -3.31
N VAL A 142 -6.88 -0.83 -2.54
CA VAL A 142 -7.33 -2.22 -2.43
C VAL A 142 -8.32 -2.31 -1.28
N ASP A 143 -9.52 -2.80 -1.56
CA ASP A 143 -10.53 -3.10 -0.54
C ASP A 143 -11.54 -4.14 -1.07
N VAL A 144 -12.39 -4.63 -0.20
CA VAL A 144 -13.59 -5.39 -0.58
C VAL A 144 -14.62 -4.48 -1.25
N ASN A 145 -15.45 -5.04 -2.13
CA ASN A 145 -16.32 -4.23 -2.99
C ASN A 145 -17.32 -3.34 -2.22
N SER A 146 -17.80 -3.78 -1.05
CA SER A 146 -18.75 -3.03 -0.23
C SER A 146 -18.21 -1.70 0.29
N ASP A 147 -16.88 -1.57 0.38
CA ASP A 147 -16.23 -0.49 1.13
C ASP A 147 -15.67 0.60 0.22
N HIS A 148 -15.72 0.36 -1.09
CA HIS A 148 -15.39 1.35 -2.10
C HIS A 148 -16.47 2.42 -2.21
N LYS A 149 -16.13 3.63 -1.77
CA LYS A 149 -17.00 4.80 -1.83
C LYS A 149 -16.19 6.08 -1.99
N THR A 150 -16.48 6.90 -3.00
CA THR A 150 -15.87 8.24 -3.08
C THR A 150 -16.23 9.07 -1.84
N PRO A 151 -15.26 9.56 -1.05
CA PRO A 151 -15.56 10.37 0.12
C PRO A 151 -16.29 11.67 -0.24
N PRO A 152 -17.24 12.14 0.58
CA PRO A 152 -17.90 13.42 0.36
C PRO A 152 -16.93 14.60 0.25
N GLY A 153 -17.18 15.48 -0.73
CA GLY A 153 -16.34 16.64 -1.00
C GLY A 153 -15.01 16.32 -1.69
N THR A 154 -14.83 15.09 -2.19
CA THR A 154 -13.68 14.77 -3.04
C THR A 154 -13.67 15.69 -4.26
N ARG A 155 -12.49 16.13 -4.70
CA ARG A 155 -12.36 16.94 -5.91
C ARG A 155 -12.89 16.22 -7.16
N ASN A 156 -13.18 16.98 -8.20
CA ASN A 156 -13.42 16.43 -9.53
C ASN A 156 -12.11 16.06 -10.21
N TRP A 157 -12.12 14.95 -10.94
CA TRP A 157 -10.99 14.52 -11.75
C TRP A 157 -10.89 15.37 -13.00
N LYS A 158 -9.66 15.66 -13.38
CA LYS A 158 -9.34 16.31 -14.64
C LYS A 158 -8.48 15.39 -15.49
N ASP A 159 -8.59 15.52 -16.81
CA ASP A 159 -7.83 14.69 -17.74
C ASP A 159 -6.31 14.96 -17.66
N ASP A 160 -5.93 16.17 -17.24
CA ASP A 160 -4.55 16.62 -17.05
C ASP A 160 -4.00 16.36 -15.64
N ASP A 161 -4.76 15.71 -14.76
CA ASP A 161 -4.29 15.37 -13.42
C ASP A 161 -3.11 14.38 -13.49
N THR A 162 -2.01 14.73 -12.80
CA THR A 162 -0.83 13.86 -12.68
C THR A 162 -1.11 12.62 -11.85
N VAL A 163 -2.11 12.66 -10.98
CA VAL A 163 -2.50 11.55 -10.10
C VAL A 163 -3.85 10.99 -10.52
N ARG A 164 -3.95 9.66 -10.52
CA ARG A 164 -5.14 8.90 -10.89
C ARG A 164 -5.47 7.91 -9.80
N ILE A 165 -6.65 8.03 -9.19
CA ILE A 165 -7.09 7.15 -8.10
C ILE A 165 -7.97 6.02 -8.65
N TRP A 166 -7.58 4.79 -8.37
CA TRP A 166 -8.22 3.56 -8.80
C TRP A 166 -8.64 2.73 -7.59
N GLU A 167 -9.60 1.85 -7.79
CA GLU A 167 -10.09 0.90 -6.81
C GLU A 167 -9.89 -0.52 -7.37
N ALA A 168 -9.31 -1.41 -6.56
CA ALA A 168 -9.19 -2.83 -6.86
C ALA A 168 -10.04 -3.61 -5.85
N ASP A 169 -10.92 -4.47 -6.37
CA ASP A 169 -11.85 -5.26 -5.56
C ASP A 169 -11.22 -6.59 -5.16
N VAL A 170 -11.16 -6.87 -3.86
CA VAL A 170 -10.77 -8.17 -3.34
C VAL A 170 -12.01 -9.08 -3.29
N PRO A 171 -11.97 -10.27 -3.92
CA PRO A 171 -13.08 -11.22 -3.82
C PRO A 171 -13.25 -11.71 -2.39
N VAL A 172 -14.49 -11.65 -1.88
CA VAL A 172 -14.86 -12.14 -0.55
C VAL A 172 -15.52 -13.52 -0.64
N SER A 173 -15.32 -14.35 0.39
CA SER A 173 -16.04 -15.61 0.53
C SER A 173 -17.55 -15.33 0.70
N PHE A 174 -18.39 -16.26 0.23
CA PHE A 174 -19.84 -16.14 0.44
C PHE A 174 -20.24 -16.26 1.93
N TYR A 175 -19.36 -16.82 2.77
CA TYR A 175 -19.63 -17.10 4.18
C TYR A 175 -19.28 -15.93 5.11
N GLY A 176 -18.53 -14.93 4.63
CA GLY A 176 -18.26 -13.68 5.34
C GLY A 176 -17.53 -13.86 6.67
N ASP A 177 -16.77 -14.95 6.79
CA ASP A 177 -16.00 -15.34 7.96
C ASP A 177 -14.58 -14.78 7.97
N ASP A 178 -14.16 -14.18 6.87
CA ASP A 178 -12.84 -13.61 6.69
C ASP A 178 -12.78 -12.15 7.18
N ASP A 179 -11.69 -11.77 7.85
CA ASP A 179 -11.40 -10.38 8.19
C ASP A 179 -10.93 -9.64 6.92
N ASP A 180 -11.64 -8.56 6.55
CA ASP A 180 -11.38 -7.81 5.30
C ASP A 180 -9.95 -7.27 5.21
N VAL A 181 -9.34 -6.90 6.34
CA VAL A 181 -7.95 -6.42 6.38
C VAL A 181 -7.01 -7.58 6.04
N VAL A 182 -7.25 -8.74 6.63
CA VAL A 182 -6.46 -9.96 6.38
C VAL A 182 -6.62 -10.42 4.93
N LEU A 183 -7.82 -10.33 4.36
CA LEU A 183 -8.06 -10.63 2.95
C LEU A 183 -7.28 -9.69 2.03
N CYS A 184 -7.36 -8.38 2.26
CA CYS A 184 -6.70 -7.40 1.42
C CYS A 184 -5.17 -7.50 1.50
N ASP A 185 -4.62 -7.69 2.70
CA ASP A 185 -3.19 -7.91 2.92
C ASP A 185 -2.71 -9.16 2.17
N ASN A 186 -3.39 -10.29 2.36
CA ASN A 186 -3.05 -11.55 1.68
C ASN A 186 -3.18 -11.45 0.16
N TRP A 187 -4.17 -10.71 -0.34
CA TRP A 187 -4.36 -10.50 -1.77
C TRP A 187 -3.20 -9.71 -2.37
N ILE A 188 -2.80 -8.61 -1.73
CA ILE A 188 -1.63 -7.80 -2.15
C ILE A 188 -0.37 -8.68 -2.14
N TRP A 189 -0.12 -9.44 -1.07
CA TRP A 189 1.05 -10.32 -0.98
C TRP A 189 1.05 -11.41 -2.05
N THR A 190 -0.07 -12.10 -2.20
CA THR A 190 -0.21 -13.19 -3.18
C THR A 190 0.08 -12.71 -4.59
N HIS A 191 -0.53 -11.60 -5.00
CA HIS A 191 -0.34 -11.06 -6.35
C HIS A 191 0.99 -10.32 -6.50
N GLY A 192 1.50 -9.71 -5.43
CA GLY A 192 2.77 -8.99 -5.39
C GLY A 192 3.96 -9.91 -5.60
N VAL A 193 4.02 -11.01 -4.83
CA VAL A 193 5.06 -12.04 -4.97
C VAL A 193 4.99 -12.69 -6.36
N LYS A 194 3.80 -13.03 -6.84
CA LYS A 194 3.59 -13.59 -8.20
C LYS A 194 3.93 -12.60 -9.32
N GLY A 195 3.99 -11.30 -9.04
CA GLY A 195 4.22 -10.24 -10.04
C GLY A 195 3.01 -9.89 -10.89
N THR A 196 1.83 -10.36 -10.48
CA THR A 196 0.56 -10.11 -11.17
C THR A 196 -0.21 -8.93 -10.60
N LEU A 197 0.22 -8.37 -9.47
CA LEU A 197 -0.48 -7.27 -8.77
C LEU A 197 -0.72 -6.05 -9.68
N TRP A 198 0.27 -5.71 -10.49
CA TRP A 198 0.27 -4.49 -11.29
C TRP A 198 -0.70 -4.53 -12.47
N THR A 199 -1.21 -5.71 -12.81
CA THR A 199 -2.13 -5.93 -13.93
C THR A 199 -3.49 -6.44 -13.47
N GLN A 200 -3.76 -6.41 -12.15
CA GLN A 200 -5.09 -6.74 -11.63
C GLN A 200 -6.13 -5.75 -12.15
N GLU A 201 -7.36 -6.24 -12.30
CA GLU A 201 -8.47 -5.39 -12.69
C GLU A 201 -8.67 -4.28 -11.65
N LYS A 202 -8.92 -3.07 -12.16
CA LYS A 202 -9.14 -1.88 -11.34
C LYS A 202 -10.13 -0.97 -12.04
N ARG A 203 -10.98 -0.32 -11.26
CA ARG A 203 -11.94 0.68 -11.73
C ARG A 203 -11.50 2.06 -11.32
N ARG A 204 -11.86 3.08 -12.12
CA ARG A 204 -11.58 4.47 -11.75
C ARG A 204 -12.48 4.85 -10.57
N MET A 205 -11.92 5.40 -9.49
CA MET A 205 -12.74 5.96 -8.41
C MET A 205 -13.61 7.08 -9.00
N ALA A 206 -14.91 7.11 -8.71
CA ALA A 206 -15.80 8.12 -9.27
C ALA A 206 -15.45 9.52 -8.75
N SER A 207 -15.59 10.55 -9.59
CA SER A 207 -15.49 11.95 -9.15
C SER A 207 -16.69 12.34 -8.31
N TRP A 208 -16.60 13.41 -7.52
CA TRP A 208 -17.73 13.83 -6.68
C TRP A 208 -18.93 14.31 -7.51
N GLU A 209 -18.69 15.03 -8.62
CA GLU A 209 -19.76 15.42 -9.54
C GLU A 209 -20.52 14.20 -10.12
N GLU A 210 -19.81 13.12 -10.46
CA GLU A 210 -20.46 11.88 -10.91
C GLU A 210 -21.36 11.27 -9.82
N ILE A 211 -20.93 11.32 -8.57
CA ILE A 211 -21.73 10.88 -7.43
C ILE A 211 -22.97 11.77 -7.26
N GLU A 212 -22.81 13.09 -7.28
CA GLU A 212 -23.93 14.03 -7.17
C GLU A 212 -24.95 13.83 -8.29
N ARG A 213 -24.48 13.60 -9.52
CA ARG A 213 -25.36 13.31 -10.67
C ARG A 213 -26.15 12.02 -10.49
N ARG A 214 -25.52 10.95 -9.97
CA ARG A 214 -26.19 9.66 -9.67
C ARG A 214 -27.23 9.82 -8.55
N LEU A 215 -26.94 10.65 -7.55
CA LEU A 215 -27.88 10.94 -6.46
C LEU A 215 -29.07 11.78 -6.94
N ALA A 216 -28.84 12.74 -7.84
CA ALA A 216 -29.88 13.61 -8.39
C ALA A 216 -30.82 12.88 -9.37
N GLY A 217 -30.34 11.85 -10.08
CA GLY A 217 -31.07 11.14 -11.13
C GLY A 217 -32.25 10.26 -10.67
N SER A 218 -32.45 10.06 -9.37
CA SER A 218 -33.44 9.11 -8.83
C SER A 218 -34.79 9.74 -8.43
N VAL A 219 -35.03 11.02 -8.68
CA VAL A 219 -36.22 11.75 -8.16
C VAL A 219 -37.32 12.01 -9.22
N TYR A 220 -37.11 11.70 -10.49
CA TYR A 220 -38.08 11.99 -11.57
C TYR A 220 -38.73 10.75 -12.19
N THR A 221 -39.30 9.84 -11.38
CA THR A 221 -40.26 8.83 -11.88
C THR A 221 -41.27 8.40 -10.82
N ILE A 222 -41.90 9.35 -10.12
CA ILE A 222 -43.24 9.13 -9.59
C ILE A 222 -44.12 10.22 -10.22
N VAL A 223 -44.45 10.01 -11.50
CA VAL A 223 -45.53 10.75 -12.14
C VAL A 223 -46.82 10.10 -11.65
N SER A 224 -47.53 10.82 -10.79
CA SER A 224 -48.88 10.54 -10.35
C SER A 224 -49.77 10.21 -11.55
N THR A 225 -50.49 9.10 -11.48
CA THR A 225 -51.73 8.87 -12.24
C THR A 225 -52.87 8.73 -11.25
#